data_AF-A0A9D5MZ26-F1
#
_entry.id   AF-A0A9D5MZ26-F1
#
_cell.length_a   1.000
_cell.length_b   1.000
_cell.length_c   1.000
_cell.angle_alpha   90.00
_cell.angle_beta   90.00
_cell.angle_gamma   90.00
#
_symmetry.space_group_name_H-M   'P 1'
#
loop_
_entity.id
_entity.type
_entity.pdbx_description
1 polymer ?
#
loop_
_entity_poly.entity_id
_entity_poly.type
_entity_poly.pdbx_seq_one_letter_code
_entity_poly.pdbx_strand_id
1 'polypeptide(L)'
;MEILSGFYFDFNGVNYREKGALERALSFRLREWEEEYSLTRDDGSHGGSRVDDNNHSGGDPGERFRRLLKNAREQTGLRCVVLVDEYDKPLLDVVDNEEIQEHNKKVFRGFFQQSEKS
;
A
#
# COMPACT_ATOMS: atom_id res chain seq x y z
N MET A 1 19.38 -15.33 11.14
CA MET A 1 18.42 -14.24 11.40
C MET A 1 17.53 -14.21 10.18
N GLU A 2 16.31 -14.74 10.28
CA GLU A 2 15.36 -14.73 9.16
C GLU A 2 14.86 -13.29 9.00
N ILE A 3 15.25 -12.62 7.92
CA ILE A 3 14.78 -11.26 7.63
C ILE A 3 13.36 -11.40 7.08
N LEU A 4 12.36 -11.33 7.96
CA LEU A 4 10.97 -11.25 7.52
C LEU A 4 10.75 -9.91 6.79
N SER A 5 10.16 -9.93 5.60
CA SER A 5 9.64 -8.73 4.95
C SER A 5 8.41 -8.25 5.72
N GLY A 6 8.62 -7.32 6.65
CA GLY A 6 7.57 -6.70 7.46
C GLY A 6 7.13 -5.35 6.89
N PHE A 7 5.85 -5.22 6.56
CA PHE A 7 5.23 -3.97 6.14
C PHE A 7 4.43 -3.40 7.30
N TYR A 8 4.88 -2.26 7.85
CA TYR A 8 4.23 -1.60 8.98
C TYR A 8 3.55 -0.31 8.53
N PHE A 9 2.23 -0.26 8.67
CA PHE A 9 1.42 0.95 8.46
C PHE A 9 1.09 1.56 9.81
N ASP A 10 1.46 2.82 10.00
CA ASP A 10 1.04 3.64 11.13
C ASP A 10 0.24 4.83 10.62
N PHE A 11 -1.00 4.93 11.09
CA PHE A 11 -1.95 5.97 10.74
C PHE A 11 -1.96 7.14 11.74
N ASN A 12 -0.97 7.21 12.64
CA ASN A 12 -0.76 8.39 13.46
C ASN A 12 -0.37 9.64 12.66
N GLY A 13 -0.71 10.82 13.23
CA GLY A 13 -0.21 12.11 12.75
C GLY A 13 -0.82 12.64 11.45
N VAL A 14 -1.81 11.95 10.86
CA VAL A 14 -2.54 12.38 9.67
C VAL A 14 -3.94 12.82 10.05
N ASN A 15 -4.42 13.90 9.44
CA ASN A 15 -5.81 14.35 9.58
C ASN A 15 -6.69 13.71 8.49
N TYR A 16 -7.46 12.67 8.85
CA TYR A 16 -8.28 11.94 7.88
C TYR A 16 -9.58 12.63 7.48
N ARG A 17 -9.86 13.81 8.02
CA ARG A 17 -11.00 14.64 7.63
C ARG A 17 -10.80 15.29 6.27
N GLU A 18 -9.57 15.33 5.76
CA GLU A 18 -9.29 15.79 4.41
C GLU A 18 -9.58 14.68 3.38
N LYS A 19 -10.28 15.04 2.30
CA LYS A 19 -10.52 14.13 1.19
C LYS A 19 -9.20 13.60 0.63
N GLY A 20 -9.10 12.28 0.48
CA GLY A 20 -7.92 11.60 -0.06
C GLY A 20 -6.74 11.50 0.93
N ALA A 21 -6.90 11.88 2.20
CA ALA A 21 -5.81 11.80 3.18
C ALA A 21 -5.35 10.36 3.40
N LEU A 22 -6.28 9.40 3.40
CA LEU A 22 -5.97 7.99 3.57
C LEU A 22 -5.13 7.45 2.41
N GLU A 23 -5.54 7.73 1.18
CA GLU A 23 -4.82 7.30 -0.02
C GLU A 23 -3.43 7.93 -0.09
N ARG A 24 -3.29 9.19 0.34
CA ARG A 24 -1.97 9.86 0.45
C ARG A 24 -1.10 9.16 1.49
N ALA A 25 -1.63 8.87 2.67
CA ALA A 25 -0.89 8.18 3.73
C ALA A 25 -0.40 6.79 3.27
N LEU A 26 -1.29 6.00 2.65
CA LEU A 26 -0.94 4.71 2.07
C LEU A 26 0.12 4.86 0.97
N SER A 27 -0.09 5.77 0.02
CA SER A 27 0.81 6.00 -1.11
C SER A 27 2.21 6.42 -0.68
N PHE A 28 2.31 7.21 0.38
CA PHE A 28 3.58 7.65 0.95
C PHE A 28 4.38 6.46 1.47
N ARG A 29 3.78 5.60 2.30
CA ARG A 29 4.44 4.40 2.85
C ARG A 29 4.83 3.41 1.75
N LEU A 30 3.95 3.18 0.78
CA LEU A 30 4.24 2.28 -0.35
C LEU A 30 5.46 2.72 -1.14
N ARG A 31 5.65 4.03 -1.32
CA ARG A 31 6.79 4.55 -2.08
C ARG A 31 8.13 4.16 -1.43
N GLU A 32 8.22 4.23 -0.11
CA GLU A 32 9.44 3.86 0.63
C GLU A 32 9.83 2.40 0.33
N TRP A 33 8.87 1.49 0.35
CA TRP A 33 9.13 0.08 0.05
C TRP A 33 9.23 -0.24 -1.44
N GLU A 34 8.58 0.53 -2.31
CA GLU A 34 8.74 0.36 -3.75
C GLU A 34 10.20 0.60 -4.15
N GLU A 35 10.87 1.56 -3.52
CA GLU A 35 12.30 1.80 -3.69
C GLU A 35 13.15 0.60 -3.20
N GLU A 36 12.71 -0.11 -2.17
CA GLU A 36 13.43 -1.28 -1.61
C GLU A 36 13.18 -2.57 -2.42
N TYR A 37 11.93 -2.89 -2.75
CA TYR A 37 11.52 -4.18 -3.30
C TYR A 37 11.12 -4.15 -4.79
N SER A 38 10.98 -2.99 -5.42
CA SER A 38 10.62 -2.91 -6.86
C SER A 38 11.82 -2.80 -7.80
N LEU A 39 13.05 -2.90 -7.28
CA LEU A 39 14.28 -2.80 -8.06
C LEU A 39 14.72 -4.09 -8.77
N THR A 40 14.03 -5.23 -8.57
CA THR A 40 14.46 -6.51 -9.16
C THR A 40 13.37 -7.15 -10.02
N ARG A 41 13.40 -6.82 -11.31
CA ARG A 41 13.30 -7.78 -12.44
C ARG A 41 13.50 -7.00 -13.74
N ASP A 42 14.76 -6.67 -14.02
CA ASP A 42 15.23 -6.52 -15.39
C ASP A 42 15.54 -7.93 -15.91
N ASP A 43 14.48 -8.73 -16.13
CA ASP A 43 14.57 -9.95 -16.92
C ASP A 43 13.99 -9.58 -18.29
N GLY A 44 14.84 -9.65 -19.32
CA GLY A 44 14.61 -9.11 -20.66
C GLY A 44 13.49 -9.78 -21.47
N SER A 45 12.41 -10.23 -20.84
CA SER A 45 11.20 -10.74 -21.46
C SER A 45 9.98 -9.91 -21.06
N HIS A 46 9.76 -8.77 -21.76
CA HIS A 46 8.49 -8.02 -21.79
C HIS A 46 7.77 -7.89 -20.41
N GLY A 47 8.38 -7.22 -19.42
CA GLY A 47 7.82 -7.18 -18.06
C GLY A 47 8.05 -5.91 -17.24
N GLY A 48 8.95 -5.03 -17.69
CA GLY A 48 8.81 -3.62 -17.38
C GLY A 48 7.56 -3.15 -18.11
N SER A 49 6.41 -3.09 -17.43
CA SER A 49 5.36 -2.17 -17.87
C SER A 49 6.12 -0.90 -18.19
N ARG A 50 6.01 -0.49 -19.45
CA ARG A 50 6.57 0.75 -19.96
C ARG A 50 6.45 1.72 -18.80
N VAL A 51 7.52 2.46 -18.55
CA VAL A 51 7.30 3.79 -17.99
C VAL A 51 6.33 4.41 -18.99
N ASP A 52 5.03 4.24 -18.76
CA ASP A 52 4.04 5.14 -19.25
C ASP A 52 4.54 6.42 -18.61
N ASP A 53 5.14 7.28 -19.43
CA ASP A 53 5.72 8.56 -19.07
C ASP A 53 4.64 9.55 -18.55
N ASN A 54 3.63 9.02 -17.86
CA ASN A 54 2.53 9.68 -17.15
C ASN A 54 2.16 8.97 -15.82
N ASN A 55 2.83 7.89 -15.40
CA ASN A 55 2.41 7.08 -14.25
C ASN A 55 3.48 6.87 -13.17
N HIS A 56 4.23 7.93 -12.89
CA HIS A 56 4.97 8.03 -11.63
C HIS A 56 4.05 8.40 -10.43
N SER A 57 2.72 8.48 -10.64
CA SER A 57 1.76 9.02 -9.65
C SER A 57 0.29 8.52 -9.71
N GLY A 58 -0.07 7.42 -10.40
CA GLY A 58 -1.49 7.17 -10.75
C GLY A 58 -2.11 5.78 -10.50
N GLY A 59 -1.41 4.84 -9.84
CA GLY A 59 -1.96 3.51 -9.54
C GLY A 59 -2.76 3.46 -8.24
N ASP A 60 -3.86 2.69 -8.22
CA ASP A 60 -4.59 2.36 -6.98
C ASP A 60 -3.62 1.79 -5.92
N PRO A 61 -3.61 2.31 -4.67
CA PRO A 61 -2.69 1.86 -3.64
C PRO A 61 -2.72 0.34 -3.38
N GLY A 62 -3.88 -0.32 -3.54
CA GLY A 62 -4.01 -1.75 -3.33
C GLY A 62 -3.24 -2.57 -4.36
N GLU A 63 -3.31 -2.18 -5.64
CA GLU A 63 -2.56 -2.87 -6.70
C GLU A 63 -1.05 -2.69 -6.54
N ARG A 64 -0.62 -1.48 -6.16
CA ARG A 64 0.78 -1.19 -5.82
C ARG A 64 1.26 -2.11 -4.68
N PHE A 65 0.48 -2.21 -3.61
CA PHE A 65 0.82 -3.06 -2.48
C PHE A 65 0.88 -4.55 -2.83
N ARG A 66 -0.03 -5.02 -3.67
CA ARG A 66 -0.02 -6.42 -4.17
C ARG A 66 1.27 -6.76 -4.91
N ARG A 67 1.72 -5.87 -5.80
CA ARG A 67 2.97 -6.03 -6.54
C ARG A 67 4.17 -6.04 -5.61
N LEU A 68 4.16 -5.15 -4.61
CA LEU A 68 5.20 -5.07 -3.58
C LEU A 68 5.33 -6.37 -2.79
N LEU A 69 4.21 -6.92 -2.30
CA LEU A 69 4.18 -8.19 -1.56
C LEU A 69 4.72 -9.34 -2.40
N LYS A 70 4.31 -9.42 -3.68
CA LYS A 70 4.82 -10.44 -4.60
C LYS A 70 6.34 -10.33 -4.77
N ASN A 71 6.85 -9.13 -5.04
CA ASN A 71 8.28 -8.92 -5.26
C ASN A 71 9.09 -9.23 -4.00
N ALA A 72 8.63 -8.77 -2.82
CA ALA A 72 9.28 -9.04 -1.55
C ALA A 72 9.36 -10.55 -1.25
N ARG A 73 8.27 -11.28 -1.50
CA ARG A 73 8.23 -12.75 -1.40
C ARG A 73 9.17 -13.43 -2.39
N GLU A 74 9.24 -12.96 -3.65
CA GLU A 74 10.13 -13.52 -4.67
C GLU A 74 11.61 -13.26 -4.35
N GLN A 75 11.95 -12.11 -3.80
CA GLN A 75 13.33 -11.75 -3.43
C GLN A 75 13.81 -12.49 -2.17
N THR A 76 12.96 -12.56 -1.14
CA THR A 76 13.36 -13.12 0.16
C THR A 76 13.06 -14.61 0.29
N GLY A 77 12.13 -15.13 -0.51
CA GLY A 77 11.58 -16.48 -0.34
C GLY A 77 10.69 -16.64 0.90
N LEU A 78 10.42 -15.56 1.63
CA LEU A 78 9.72 -15.58 2.91
C LEU A 78 8.31 -15.02 2.79
N ARG A 79 7.46 -15.40 3.76
CA ARG A 79 6.12 -14.82 3.89
C ARG A 79 6.25 -13.38 4.37
N CYS A 80 5.45 -12.49 3.77
CA CYS A 80 5.35 -11.11 4.20
C CYS A 80 4.42 -11.01 5.42
N VAL A 81 4.76 -10.13 6.36
CA VAL A 81 3.88 -9.79 7.50
C VAL A 81 3.42 -8.36 7.32
N VAL A 82 2.11 -8.12 7.40
CA VAL A 82 1.54 -6.78 7.35
C VAL A 82 1.03 -6.42 8.74
N LEU A 83 1.62 -5.41 9.34
CA LEU A 83 1.24 -4.86 10.63
C LEU A 83 0.59 -3.51 10.39
N VAL A 84 -0.54 -3.27 11.04
CA VAL A 84 -1.30 -2.03 10.91
C VAL A 84 -1.59 -1.51 12.31
N ASP A 85 -1.08 -0.33 12.60
CA ASP A 85 -1.31 0.38 13.84
C ASP A 85 -2.32 1.51 13.62
N GLU A 86 -3.17 1.75 14.62
CA GLU A 86 -4.29 2.69 14.57
C GLU A 86 -5.18 2.55 13.32
N TYR A 87 -5.50 1.32 12.93
CA TYR A 87 -6.39 1.02 11.79
C TYR A 87 -7.76 1.73 11.89
N ASP A 88 -8.24 1.95 13.11
CA ASP A 88 -9.51 2.59 13.40
C ASP A 88 -9.47 4.12 13.25
N LYS A 89 -8.31 4.76 13.40
CA LYS A 89 -8.19 6.22 13.37
C LYS A 89 -8.75 6.89 12.11
N PRO A 90 -8.48 6.40 10.88
CA PRO A 90 -9.09 6.98 9.68
C PRO A 90 -10.61 6.84 9.60
N LEU A 91 -11.21 5.98 10.43
CA LEU A 91 -12.66 5.79 10.53
C LEU A 91 -13.27 6.57 11.71
N LEU A 92 -12.52 6.70 12.82
CA LEU A 92 -12.91 7.44 14.01
C LEU A 92 -12.83 8.95 13.80
N ASP A 93 -11.78 9.44 13.13
CA ASP A 93 -11.59 10.87 12.84
C ASP A 93 -12.72 11.48 12.01
N VAL A 94 -13.47 10.65 11.28
CA VAL A 94 -14.55 11.03 10.37
C VAL A 94 -15.87 10.36 10.74
N VAL A 95 -16.03 9.89 11.99
CA VAL A 95 -17.25 9.21 12.46
C VAL A 95 -18.51 10.07 12.30
N ASP A 96 -18.35 11.40 12.32
CA ASP A 96 -19.41 12.39 12.12
C ASP A 96 -19.59 12.80 10.65
N ASN A 97 -18.81 12.25 9.72
CA ASN A 97 -18.88 12.52 8.29
C ASN A 97 -19.01 11.22 7.49
N GLU A 98 -20.25 10.80 7.26
CA GLU A 98 -20.58 9.54 6.57
C GLU A 98 -19.96 9.43 5.17
N GLU A 99 -19.89 10.53 4.41
CA GLU A 99 -19.31 10.52 3.06
C GLU A 99 -17.84 10.12 3.09
N ILE A 100 -17.05 10.78 3.94
CA ILE A 100 -15.62 10.49 4.06
C ILE A 100 -15.39 9.15 4.74
N GLN A 101 -16.22 8.79 5.72
CA GLN A 101 -16.12 7.50 6.39
C GLN A 101 -16.37 6.33 5.43
N GLU A 102 -17.43 6.39 4.61
CA GLU A 102 -17.72 5.35 3.62
C GLU A 102 -16.65 5.29 2.53
N HIS A 103 -16.09 6.43 2.14
CA HIS A 103 -14.94 6.47 1.24
C HIS A 103 -13.72 5.77 1.84
N ASN A 104 -13.34 6.11 3.09
CA ASN A 104 -12.21 5.49 3.79
C ASN A 104 -12.41 3.98 3.96
N LYS A 105 -13.63 3.52 4.28
CA LYS A 105 -13.98 2.09 4.33
C LYS A 105 -13.75 1.40 2.98
N LYS A 106 -14.16 2.02 1.86
CA LYS A 106 -13.97 1.46 0.52
C LYS A 106 -12.50 1.35 0.15
N VAL A 107 -11.72 2.40 0.44
CA VAL A 107 -10.26 2.41 0.23
C VAL A 107 -9.60 1.29 1.03
N PHE A 108 -9.89 1.16 2.33
CA PHE A 108 -9.35 0.09 3.15
C PHE A 108 -9.72 -1.31 2.66
N ARG A 109 -10.99 -1.54 2.30
CA ARG A 109 -11.41 -2.83 1.74
C ARG A 109 -10.66 -3.15 0.47
N GLY A 110 -10.56 -2.20 -0.46
CA GLY A 110 -9.80 -2.36 -1.70
C GLY A 110 -8.32 -2.65 -1.44
N PHE A 111 -7.72 -1.94 -0.49
CA PHE A 111 -6.32 -2.07 -0.14
C PHE A 111 -5.97 -3.43 0.49
N PHE A 112 -6.65 -3.79 1.58
CA PHE A 112 -6.31 -4.99 2.35
C PHE A 112 -6.78 -6.29 1.70
N GLN A 113 -7.84 -6.27 0.89
CA GLN A 113 -8.28 -7.44 0.13
C GLN A 113 -7.21 -7.96 -0.84
N GLN A 114 -6.30 -7.08 -1.29
CA GLN A 114 -5.19 -7.49 -2.17
C GLN A 114 -4.09 -8.23 -1.41
N SER A 115 -3.95 -7.96 -0.10
CA SER A 115 -2.95 -8.61 0.74
C SER A 115 -3.31 -10.05 1.10
N GLU A 116 -4.61 -10.38 1.18
CA GLU A 116 -5.08 -11.74 1.47
C GLU A 116 -4.89 -12.71 0.30
N LYS A 117 -4.65 -12.20 -0.92
CA LYS A 117 -4.55 -13.01 -2.15
C LYS A 117 -3.12 -13.31 -2.60
N SER A 118 -2.10 -12.82 -1.89
CA SER A 118 -0.69 -12.85 -2.32
C SER A 118 0.20 -13.90 -1.64
#